data_AF-A0A6H0ZGY8-F1
#
_entry.id   AF-A0A6H0ZGY8-F1
#
_cell.length_a   1.000
_cell.length_b   1.000
_cell.length_c   1.000
_cell.angle_alpha   90.00
_cell.angle_beta   90.00
_cell.angle_gamma   90.00
#
_symmetry.space_group_name_H-M   'P 1'
#
loop_
_entity.id
_entity.type
_entity.pdbx_description
1 polymer ?
#
loop_
_entity_poly.entity_id
_entity_poly.type
_entity_poly.pdbx_seq_one_letter_code
_entity_poly.pdbx_strand_id
1 'polypeptide(L)'
;MSKATLTTKKLINLSPEMVDAINDWRFKNRINTESEAIRLLIARGLSFDEVAEATEVAGHIGGEYLRGVEVSLGDQMSFADALIRLYNSVDIADAEIEQVLAETKRELSEKL
;
A
#
# COMPACT_ATOMS: atom_id res chain seq x y z
N MET A 1 11.70 -0.95 -24.35
CA MET A 1 10.60 -0.09 -24.82
C MET A 1 9.56 0.00 -23.71
N SER A 2 9.29 1.20 -23.19
CA SER A 2 8.25 1.42 -22.17
C SER A 2 6.88 1.15 -22.79
N LYS A 3 6.14 0.20 -22.22
CA LYS A 3 4.77 -0.12 -22.65
C LYS A 3 3.87 1.02 -22.14
N ALA A 4 3.14 1.69 -23.03
CA ALA A 4 2.22 2.75 -22.63
C ALA A 4 1.19 2.22 -21.62
N THR A 5 1.11 2.84 -20.45
CA THR A 5 0.12 2.48 -19.41
C THR A 5 -1.25 2.95 -19.86
N LEU A 6 -2.11 2.02 -20.26
CA LEU A 6 -3.48 2.31 -20.69
C LEU A 6 -4.39 2.40 -19.45
N THR A 7 -5.00 3.55 -19.22
CA THR A 7 -6.03 3.71 -18.19
C THR A 7 -7.37 3.17 -18.66
N THR A 8 -8.00 2.30 -17.87
CA THR A 8 -9.33 1.75 -18.15
C THR A 8 -10.39 2.40 -17.26
N LYS A 9 -11.55 2.74 -17.82
CA LYS A 9 -12.71 3.23 -17.05
C LYS A 9 -13.56 2.07 -16.58
N LYS A 10 -13.91 2.04 -15.31
CA LYS A 10 -14.85 1.08 -14.71
C LYS A 10 -15.97 1.81 -14.01
N LEU A 11 -17.22 1.45 -14.31
CA LEU A 11 -18.38 1.92 -13.57
C LEU A 11 -18.64 0.95 -12.41
N ILE A 12 -18.84 1.52 -11.22
CA ILE A 12 -19.13 0.78 -9.99
C ILE A 12 -20.31 1.43 -9.29
N ASN A 13 -21.14 0.62 -8.65
CA ASN A 13 -22.19 1.11 -7.78
C ASN A 13 -21.66 1.11 -6.35
N LEU A 14 -21.74 2.26 -5.67
CA LEU A 14 -21.35 2.44 -4.28
C LEU A 14 -22.57 2.91 -3.47
N SER A 15 -22.62 2.56 -2.18
CA SER A 15 -23.62 3.14 -1.29
C SER A 15 -23.31 4.63 -1.05
N PRO A 16 -24.31 5.46 -0.70
CA PRO A 16 -24.08 6.86 -0.35
C PRO A 16 -23.01 7.03 0.74
N GLU A 17 -23.07 6.18 1.78
CA GLU A 17 -22.11 6.20 2.89
C GLU A 17 -20.66 5.95 2.43
N MET A 18 -20.44 5.06 1.45
CA MET A 18 -19.11 4.82 0.89
C MET A 18 -18.59 6.03 0.10
N VAL A 19 -19.48 6.68 -0.66
CA VAL A 19 -19.14 7.90 -1.40
C VAL A 19 -18.74 9.02 -0.45
N ASP A 20 -19.50 9.20 0.64
CA ASP A 20 -19.19 10.18 1.68
C ASP A 20 -17.85 9.88 2.35
N ALA A 21 -17.58 8.62 2.71
CA ALA A 21 -16.32 8.21 3.31
C ALA A 21 -15.11 8.46 2.38
N ILE A 22 -15.25 8.21 1.08
CA ILE A 22 -14.21 8.51 0.07
C ILE A 22 -13.96 10.02 0.01
N ASN A 23 -15.02 10.83 0.01
CA ASN A 23 -14.92 12.28 -0.05
C ASN A 23 -14.25 12.87 1.20
N ASP A 24 -14.62 12.39 2.39
CA ASP A 24 -14.02 12.81 3.66
C ASP A 24 -12.53 12.46 3.70
N TRP A 25 -12.19 11.23 3.32
CA TRP A 25 -10.80 10.79 3.25
C TRP A 25 -10.01 11.62 2.23
N ARG A 26 -10.57 11.85 1.04
CA ARG A 26 -9.98 12.71 0.01
C ARG A 26 -9.70 14.12 0.53
N PHE A 27 -10.67 14.73 1.22
CA PHE A 27 -10.53 16.09 1.78
C PHE A 27 -9.44 16.15 2.85
N LYS A 28 -9.45 15.21 3.79
CA LYS A 28 -8.46 15.10 4.87
C LYS A 28 -7.04 14.96 4.34
N ASN A 29 -6.87 14.19 3.26
CA ASN A 29 -5.57 13.93 2.65
C ASN A 29 -5.24 14.89 1.50
N ARG A 30 -6.05 15.94 1.26
CA ARG A 30 -5.83 16.97 0.23
C ARG A 30 -5.68 16.42 -1.19
N ILE A 31 -6.43 15.37 -1.51
CA ILE A 31 -6.37 14.71 -2.82
C ILE A 31 -7.31 15.42 -3.80
N ASN A 32 -6.80 15.78 -4.98
CA ASN A 32 -7.54 16.64 -5.90
C ASN A 32 -8.73 15.95 -6.58
N THR A 33 -8.68 14.64 -6.85
CA THR A 33 -9.77 13.95 -7.58
C THR A 33 -10.25 12.71 -6.86
N GLU A 34 -11.54 12.40 -7.00
CA GLU A 34 -12.13 11.19 -6.43
C GLU A 34 -11.51 9.92 -7.03
N SER A 35 -11.23 9.91 -8.33
CA SER A 35 -10.57 8.76 -8.98
C SER A 35 -9.16 8.50 -8.44
N GLU A 36 -8.41 9.56 -8.11
CA GLU A 36 -7.11 9.40 -7.44
C GLU A 36 -7.27 8.87 -6.03
N ALA A 37 -8.26 9.38 -5.29
CA ALA A 37 -8.52 8.90 -3.95
C ALA A 37 -8.88 7.41 -3.94
N ILE A 38 -9.72 6.97 -4.88
CA ILE A 38 -10.08 5.56 -5.06
C ILE A 38 -8.85 4.70 -5.41
N ARG A 39 -7.97 5.16 -6.30
CA ARG A 39 -6.73 4.44 -6.63
C ARG A 39 -5.86 4.21 -5.39
N LEU A 40 -5.64 5.27 -4.62
CA LEU A 40 -4.81 5.20 -3.41
C LEU A 40 -5.45 4.31 -2.32
N LEU A 41 -6.76 4.39 -2.15
CA LEU A 41 -7.48 3.51 -1.21
C LEU A 41 -7.41 2.04 -1.63
N ILE A 42 -7.53 1.73 -2.92
CA ILE A 42 -7.35 0.37 -3.44
C ILE A 42 -5.91 -0.11 -3.22
N ALA A 43 -4.92 0.70 -3.60
CA ALA A 43 -3.51 0.37 -3.41
C ALA A 43 -3.22 0.07 -1.93
N ARG A 44 -3.68 0.94 -1.03
CA ARG A 44 -3.53 0.76 0.41
C ARG A 44 -4.22 -0.50 0.94
N GLY A 45 -5.42 -0.83 0.43
CA GLY A 45 -6.12 -2.05 0.81
C GLY A 45 -5.36 -3.31 0.41
N LEU A 46 -4.86 -3.36 -0.82
CA LEU A 46 -4.07 -4.48 -1.32
C LEU A 46 -2.75 -4.63 -0.56
N SER A 47 -2.04 -3.53 -0.32
CA SER A 47 -0.81 -3.56 0.49
C SER A 47 -1.07 -3.95 1.94
N PHE A 48 -2.24 -3.58 2.51
CA PHE A 48 -2.59 -3.98 3.88
C PHE A 48 -2.78 -5.49 4.00
N ASP A 49 -3.44 -6.13 3.04
CA ASP A 49 -3.63 -7.59 3.05
C ASP A 49 -2.28 -8.33 2.95
N GLU A 50 -1.40 -7.88 2.07
CA GLU A 50 -0.04 -8.43 1.93
C GLU A 50 0.80 -8.27 3.20
N VAL A 51 0.72 -7.10 3.84
CA VAL A 51 1.42 -6.82 5.11
C VAL A 51 0.83 -7.60 6.27
N ALA A 52 -0.50 -7.76 6.33
CA ALA A 52 -1.17 -8.51 7.40
C ALA A 52 -0.76 -9.98 7.37
N GLU A 53 -0.81 -10.61 6.19
CA GLU A 53 -0.36 -12.00 6.00
C GLU A 53 1.12 -12.16 6.38
N ALA A 54 1.99 -11.27 5.90
CA ALA A 54 3.41 -11.32 6.21
C ALA A 54 3.68 -11.10 7.71
N THR A 55 2.92 -10.23 8.38
CA THR A 55 3.05 -10.00 9.82
C THR A 55 2.63 -11.22 10.63
N GLU A 56 1.57 -11.93 10.21
CA GLU A 56 1.12 -13.16 10.87
C GLU A 56 2.17 -14.27 10.77
N VAL A 57 2.69 -14.52 9.57
CA VAL A 57 3.75 -15.53 9.34
C VAL A 57 5.00 -15.18 10.12
N ALA A 58 5.43 -13.91 10.08
CA ALA A 58 6.60 -13.45 10.82
C ALA A 58 6.42 -13.59 12.34
N GLY A 59 5.26 -13.22 12.86
CA GLY A 59 4.94 -13.31 14.29
C GLY A 59 4.85 -14.76 14.79
N HIS A 60 4.21 -15.64 14.02
CA HIS A 60 4.07 -17.04 14.37
C HIS A 60 5.42 -17.75 14.40
N ILE A 61 6.14 -17.75 13.27
CA ILE A 61 7.40 -18.49 13.12
C ILE A 61 8.51 -17.84 13.95
N GLY A 62 8.61 -16.51 13.94
CA GLY A 62 9.57 -15.78 14.76
C GLY A 62 9.32 -15.99 16.26
N GLY A 63 8.05 -16.04 16.68
CA GLY A 63 7.67 -16.32 18.05
C GLY A 63 7.98 -17.75 18.50
N GLU A 64 7.89 -18.73 17.60
CA GLU A 64 8.31 -20.12 17.86
C GLU A 64 9.84 -20.24 17.97
N TYR A 65 10.56 -19.60 17.05
CA TYR A 65 12.02 -19.54 17.09
C TYR A 65 12.55 -18.94 18.39
N LEU A 66 12.01 -17.79 18.82
CA LEU A 66 12.39 -17.13 20.08
C LEU A 66 12.06 -17.98 21.32
N ARG A 67 11.08 -18.88 21.23
CA ARG A 67 10.73 -19.84 22.29
C ARG A 67 11.59 -21.10 22.25
N GLY A 68 12.53 -21.21 21.32
CA GLY A 68 13.42 -22.37 21.17
C GLY A 68 12.74 -23.60 20.57
N VAL A 69 11.61 -23.42 19.90
CA VAL A 69 10.95 -24.49 19.14
C VAL A 69 11.80 -24.79 17.90
N GLU A 70 11.97 -26.06 17.55
CA GLU A 70 12.67 -26.46 16.34
C GLU A 70 11.83 -26.08 15.12
N VAL A 71 12.36 -25.16 14.31
CA VAL A 71 11.67 -24.61 13.13
C VAL A 71 12.17 -25.34 11.88
N SER A 72 11.24 -25.85 11.07
CA SER A 72 11.60 -26.57 9.85
C SER A 72 12.26 -25.66 8.81
N LEU A 73 12.99 -26.24 7.85
CA LEU A 73 13.56 -25.46 6.74
C LEU A 73 12.48 -24.72 5.93
N GLY A 74 11.30 -25.34 5.76
CA GLY A 74 10.17 -24.73 5.07
C GLY A 74 9.64 -23.49 5.81
N ASP A 75 9.53 -23.58 7.13
CA ASP A 75 9.08 -22.46 7.96
C ASP A 75 10.11 -21.33 7.98
N GLN A 76 11.40 -21.64 8.01
CA GLN A 76 12.47 -20.64 7.89
C GLN A 76 12.40 -19.88 6.56
N MET A 77 12.10 -20.56 5.45
CA MET A 77 11.92 -19.92 4.15
C MET A 77 10.68 -19.03 4.11
N SER A 78 9.56 -19.49 4.66
CA SER A 78 8.31 -18.70 4.77
C SER A 78 8.51 -17.45 5.62
N PHE A 79 9.27 -17.57 6.71
CA PHE A 79 9.65 -16.45 7.56
C PHE A 79 10.51 -15.42 6.81
N ALA A 80 11.51 -15.87 6.05
CA ALA A 80 12.35 -14.99 5.26
C ALA A 80 11.55 -14.25 4.16
N ASP A 81 10.65 -14.96 3.46
CA ASP A 81 9.77 -14.33 2.45
C ASP A 81 8.84 -13.28 3.08
N ALA A 82 8.26 -13.58 4.25
CA ALA A 82 7.44 -12.63 4.99
C ALA A 82 8.23 -11.37 5.37
N LEU A 83 9.47 -11.50 5.85
CA LEU A 83 10.33 -10.36 6.16
C LEU A 83 10.64 -9.50 4.92
N ILE A 84 10.90 -10.13 3.77
CA ILE A 84 11.14 -9.42 2.51
C ILE A 84 9.88 -8.64 2.08
N ARG A 85 8.69 -9.24 2.17
CA ARG A 85 7.42 -8.57 1.86
C ARG A 85 7.16 -7.37 2.77
N LEU A 86 7.41 -7.52 4.08
CA LEU A 86 7.31 -6.43 5.05
C LEU A 86 8.30 -5.30 4.75
N TYR A 87 9.52 -5.62 4.32
CA TYR A 87 10.50 -4.61 3.97
C TYR A 87 10.09 -3.84 2.69
N ASN A 88 9.66 -4.56 1.66
CA ASN A 88 9.24 -3.95 0.40
C ASN A 88 7.98 -3.08 0.53
N SER A 89 7.07 -3.41 1.44
CA SER A 89 5.86 -2.59 1.66
C SER A 89 6.18 -1.23 2.31
N VAL A 90 7.26 -1.16 3.09
CA VAL A 90 7.79 0.10 3.65
C VAL A 90 8.42 0.94 2.52
N ASP A 91 9.21 0.33 1.64
CA ASP A 91 9.89 1.04 0.53
C ASP A 91 8.91 1.63 -0.51
N ILE A 92 7.81 0.93 -0.82
CA ILE A 92 6.80 1.43 -1.80
C ILE A 92 6.06 2.65 -1.24
N ALA A 93 5.70 2.62 0.05
CA ALA A 93 5.01 3.75 0.68
C ALA A 93 5.87 5.01 0.70
N ASP A 94 7.17 4.88 0.94
CA ASP A 94 8.10 6.02 0.95
C ASP A 94 8.36 6.56 -0.47
N ALA A 95 8.52 5.70 -1.48
CA ALA A 95 8.76 6.12 -2.86
C ALA A 95 7.55 6.85 -3.49
N GLU A 96 6.33 6.39 -3.25
CA GLU A 96 5.12 7.07 -3.74
C GLU A 96 4.92 8.43 -3.05
N ILE A 97 5.19 8.53 -1.75
CA ILE A 97 5.12 9.78 -0.99
C ILE A 97 6.18 10.77 -1.48
N GLU A 98 7.42 10.33 -1.70
CA GLU A 98 8.48 11.18 -2.24
C GLU A 98 8.15 11.72 -3.64
N GLN A 99 7.56 10.89 -4.50
CA GLN A 99 7.15 11.31 -5.84
C GLN A 99 6.04 12.36 -5.79
N VAL A 100 5.01 12.16 -4.96
CA VAL A 100 3.91 13.12 -4.78
C VAL A 100 4.39 14.44 -4.20
N LEU A 101 5.33 14.41 -3.24
CA LEU A 101 5.94 15.62 -2.68
C LEU A 101 6.78 16.36 -3.73
N ALA A 102 7.52 15.64 -4.57
CA ALA A 102 8.30 16.23 -5.66
C ALA A 102 7.41 16.91 -6.72
N GLU A 103 6.31 16.26 -7.13
CA GLU A 103 5.34 16.85 -8.06
C GLU A 103 4.63 18.07 -7.47
N THR A 104 4.19 17.99 -6.20
CA THR A 104 3.56 19.11 -5.49
C THR A 104 4.50 20.31 -5.38
N LYS A 105 5.78 20.08 -5.08
CA LYS A 105 6.80 21.13 -5.01
C LYS A 105 7.02 21.81 -6.37
N ARG A 106 6.99 21.04 -7.46
CA ARG A 106 7.11 21.57 -8.83
C ARG A 106 5.90 22.45 -9.17
N GLU A 107 4.68 21.98 -8.92
CA GLU A 107 3.45 22.74 -9.20
C GLU A 107 3.35 24.05 -8.40
N LEU A 108 3.84 24.06 -7.16
CA LEU A 108 3.92 25.27 -6.33
C LEU A 108 4.96 26.27 -6.85
N SER A 109 6.07 25.77 -7.41
CA SER A 109 7.13 26.61 -7.97
C SER A 109 6.74 27.23 -9.32
N GLU A 110 5.84 26.60 -10.07
CA GLU A 110 5.32 27.12 -11.35
C GLU A 110 4.18 28.15 -11.18
N LYS A 111 3.61 28.26 -9.97
CA LYS A 111 2.51 29.20 -9.65
C LYS A 111 2.96 30.47 -8.92
N LEU A 112 4.24 30.57 -8.57
CA LEU A 112 4.90 31.76 -8.00
C LEU A 112 5.68 32.50 -9.09
#